data_AF-A0A8X6LW51-F1
#
_entry.id   AF-A0A8X6LW51-F1
#
_cell.length_a   1.000
_cell.length_b   1.000
_cell.length_c   1.000
_cell.angle_alpha   90.00
_cell.angle_beta   90.00
_cell.angle_gamma   90.00
#
_symmetry.space_group_name_H-M   'P 1'
#
loop_
_entity.id
_entity.type
_entity.pdbx_description
1 polymer ?
#
loop_
_entity_poly.entity_id
_entity_poly.type
_entity_poly.pdbx_seq_one_letter_code
_entity_poly.pdbx_strand_id
1 'polypeptide(L)'
;MKLDISSLYTWITCFERHLSMSYRLDIRKRSVMKAERPVDARIKEVQEKLRSQMGLLMYSPKPGFGTTIDGNTAGAFFWNPVIASSIIGIDEILIRELPVLTTITSVHKIDAQKFKEFRLAPVKLYVALYRWYYLPRSLH
;
A
#
# COMPACT_ATOMS: atom_id res chain seq x y z
N MET A 1 7.21 -15.97 -19.23
CA MET A 1 8.01 -14.98 -18.48
C MET A 1 7.76 -15.21 -16.99
N LYS A 2 8.63 -15.97 -16.32
CA LYS A 2 8.61 -16.09 -14.85
C LYS A 2 9.10 -14.75 -14.32
N LEU A 3 8.22 -13.97 -13.70
CA LEU A 3 8.61 -12.79 -12.96
C LEU A 3 9.14 -13.29 -11.62
N ASP A 4 10.45 -13.24 -11.40
CA ASP A 4 10.99 -13.39 -10.05
C ASP A 4 10.57 -12.15 -9.25
N ILE A 5 9.54 -12.34 -8.43
CA ILE A 5 8.96 -11.26 -7.62
C ILE A 5 9.94 -10.95 -6.49
N SER A 6 10.65 -9.82 -6.60
CA SER A 6 11.49 -9.32 -5.50
C SER A 6 10.61 -8.90 -4.32
N SER A 7 10.87 -9.47 -3.14
CA SER A 7 10.15 -9.14 -1.90
C SER A 7 10.17 -7.65 -1.61
N LEU A 8 11.36 -7.06 -1.68
CA LEU A 8 11.60 -5.64 -1.47
C LEU A 8 10.76 -4.78 -2.43
N TYR A 9 10.81 -5.11 -3.73
CA TYR A 9 10.04 -4.39 -4.74
C TYR A 9 8.54 -4.50 -4.49
N THR A 10 8.08 -5.65 -3.98
CA THR A 10 6.67 -5.87 -3.72
C THR A 10 6.17 -5.10 -2.51
N TRP A 11 6.98 -4.97 -1.45
CA TRP A 11 6.67 -4.11 -0.31
C TRP A 11 6.55 -2.64 -0.72
N ILE A 12 7.52 -2.13 -1.48
CA ILE A 12 7.50 -0.76 -2.01
C ILE A 12 6.27 -0.53 -2.89
N THR A 13 6.02 -1.44 -3.84
CA THR A 13 4.86 -1.33 -4.74
C THR A 13 3.54 -1.38 -3.96
N CYS A 14 3.41 -2.26 -2.96
CA CYS A 14 2.21 -2.31 -2.14
C CYS A 14 1.99 -1.02 -1.37
N PHE A 15 3.05 -0.46 -0.79
CA PHE A 15 2.97 0.80 -0.08
C PHE A 15 2.51 1.94 -1.00
N GLU A 16 3.15 2.11 -2.15
CA GLU A 16 2.75 3.12 -3.16
C GLU A 16 1.29 2.99 -3.57
N ARG A 17 0.78 1.76 -3.67
CA ARG A 17 -0.60 1.50 -4.08
C ARG A 17 -1.62 1.82 -2.99
N HIS A 18 -1.29 1.56 -1.72
CA HIS A 18 -2.12 1.99 -0.60
C HIS A 18 -2.22 3.52 -0.54
N LEU A 19 -1.10 4.22 -0.69
CA LEU A 19 -1.09 5.68 -0.75
C LEU A 19 -1.92 6.21 -1.92
N SER A 20 -1.71 5.63 -3.10
CA SER A 20 -2.46 6.00 -4.30
C SER A 20 -3.97 5.79 -4.11
N MET A 21 -4.39 4.72 -3.42
CA MET A 21 -5.80 4.50 -3.08
C MET A 21 -6.30 5.53 -2.06
N SER A 22 -5.50 5.81 -1.02
CA SER A 22 -5.78 6.81 0.03
C SER A 22 -6.07 8.19 -0.54
N TYR A 23 -5.26 8.65 -1.50
CA TYR A 23 -5.43 9.95 -2.14
C TYR A 23 -6.74 10.09 -2.93
N ARG A 24 -7.40 8.97 -3.24
CA ARG A 24 -8.61 8.93 -4.06
C ARG A 24 -9.86 8.50 -3.28
N LEU A 25 -9.77 8.35 -1.96
CA LEU A 25 -10.89 7.91 -1.13
C LEU A 25 -12.11 8.83 -1.25
N ASP A 26 -11.88 10.15 -1.39
CA ASP A 26 -12.95 11.15 -1.45
C ASP A 26 -13.68 11.13 -2.80
N ILE A 27 -12.93 10.97 -3.89
CA ILE A 27 -13.48 10.97 -5.25
C ILE A 27 -13.98 9.59 -5.69
N ARG A 28 -13.48 8.51 -5.08
CA ARG A 28 -13.74 7.09 -5.41
C ARG A 28 -13.64 6.79 -6.91
N LYS A 29 -12.72 7.48 -7.59
CA LYS A 29 -12.43 7.31 -9.02
C LYS A 29 -11.01 6.79 -9.20
N ARG A 30 -10.84 6.01 -10.27
CA ARG A 30 -9.55 5.43 -10.64
C ARG A 30 -8.66 6.42 -11.37
N SER A 31 -9.24 7.14 -12.33
CA SER A 31 -8.53 8.13 -13.13
C SER A 31 -8.77 9.50 -12.54
N VAL A 32 -7.68 10.22 -12.28
CA VAL A 32 -7.71 11.57 -11.74
C VAL A 32 -7.44 12.53 -12.89
N MET A 33 -8.36 13.46 -13.13
CA MET A 33 -8.13 14.54 -14.09
C MET A 33 -7.30 15.63 -13.44
N LYS A 34 -6.51 16.37 -14.22
CA LYS A 34 -5.61 17.43 -13.73
C LYS A 34 -6.31 18.53 -12.90
N ALA A 35 -7.63 18.66 -13.02
CA ALA A 35 -8.43 19.65 -12.31
C ALA A 35 -8.91 19.21 -10.91
N GLU A 36 -8.65 17.97 -10.48
CA GLU A 36 -9.20 17.43 -9.22
C GLU A 36 -8.40 17.88 -7.99
N ARG A 37 -8.60 19.13 -7.57
CA ARG A 37 -8.01 19.74 -6.35
C ARG A 37 -8.19 18.93 -5.05
N PRO A 38 -9.28 18.18 -4.81
CA PRO A 38 -9.42 17.39 -3.58
C PRO A 38 -8.30 16.36 -3.39
N VAL A 39 -7.79 15.78 -4.48
CA VAL A 39 -6.70 14.80 -4.44
C VAL A 39 -5.39 15.44 -3.98
N ASP A 40 -5.08 16.65 -4.47
CA ASP A 40 -3.86 17.37 -4.09
C ASP A 40 -3.86 17.78 -2.61
N ALA A 41 -5.03 18.20 -2.09
CA ALA A 41 -5.20 18.50 -0.68
C ALA A 41 -5.01 17.25 0.19
N ARG A 42 -5.62 16.12 -0.22
CA ARG A 42 -5.48 14.84 0.48
C ARG A 42 -4.04 14.32 0.47
N ILE A 43 -3.32 14.47 -0.65
CA ILE A 43 -1.90 14.09 -0.75
C ILE A 43 -1.09 14.84 0.31
N LYS A 44 -1.25 16.17 0.41
CA LYS A 44 -0.52 16.99 1.40
C LYS A 44 -0.89 16.60 2.83
N GLU A 45 -2.19 16.40 3.10
CA GLU A 45 -2.67 15.99 4.42
C GLU A 45 -2.04 14.66 4.87
N VAL A 46 -2.07 13.64 3.99
CA VAL A 46 -1.53 12.32 4.28
C VAL A 46 -0.01 12.38 4.45
N GLN A 47 0.71 13.11 3.59
CA GLN A 47 2.16 13.26 3.70
C GLN A 47 2.58 13.94 5.01
N GLU A 48 1.87 15.00 5.42
CA GLU A 48 2.16 15.69 6.67
C GLU A 48 1.89 14.78 7.87
N LYS A 49 0.78 14.03 7.87
CA LYS A 49 0.48 13.07 8.93
C LYS A 49 1.49 11.93 9.01
N LEU A 50 1.96 11.41 7.87
CA LEU A 50 3.01 10.39 7.83
C LEU A 50 4.33 10.93 8.41
N ARG A 51 4.67 12.18 8.10
CA ARG A 51 5.84 12.86 8.67
C ARG A 51 5.67 13.09 10.17
N SER A 52 4.56 13.64 10.62
CA SER A 52 4.37 14.07 12.01
C SER A 52 4.14 12.90 12.96
N GLN A 53 3.46 11.84 12.53
CA GLN A 53 3.08 10.70 13.38
C GLN A 53 4.01 9.49 13.24
N MET A 54 4.63 9.30 12.07
CA MET A 54 5.50 8.14 11.81
C MET A 54 6.94 8.53 11.44
N GLY A 55 7.26 9.82 11.33
CA GLY A 55 8.58 10.29 10.91
C GLY A 55 8.90 9.98 9.43
N LEU A 56 7.90 9.59 8.64
CA LEU A 56 8.10 9.14 7.26
C LEU A 56 8.09 10.32 6.29
N LEU A 57 9.24 10.55 5.66
CA LEU A 57 9.39 11.53 4.59
C LEU A 57 9.05 10.91 3.24
N MET A 58 8.13 11.55 2.52
CA MET A 58 7.59 11.02 1.26
C MET A 58 8.02 11.89 0.08
N TYR A 59 8.46 11.26 -1.01
CA TYR A 59 8.77 11.90 -2.30
C TYR A 59 9.81 13.05 -2.28
N SER A 60 10.68 13.09 -1.27
CA SER A 60 11.84 13.99 -1.29
C SER A 60 12.94 13.39 -2.21
N PRO A 61 13.48 14.16 -3.17
CA PRO A 61 14.56 13.68 -4.02
C PRO A 61 15.80 13.40 -3.18
N LYS A 62 16.36 12.18 -3.31
CA LYS A 62 17.65 11.84 -2.69
C LYS A 62 18.79 12.18 -3.66
N PRO A 63 19.91 12.77 -3.19
CA PRO A 63 21.07 12.99 -4.05
C PRO A 63 21.64 11.63 -4.51
N GLY A 64 21.77 11.45 -5.83
CA GLY A 64 22.35 10.23 -6.43
C GLY A 64 21.39 9.21 -7.04
N PHE A 65 20.11 9.55 -7.26
CA PHE A 65 18.95 8.74 -7.72
C PHE A 65 18.06 8.18 -6.60
N GLY A 66 16.74 8.19 -6.85
CA GLY A 66 15.71 7.57 -6.02
C GLY A 66 14.75 8.56 -5.37
N THR A 67 13.53 8.10 -5.10
CA THR A 67 12.58 8.77 -4.21
C THR A 67 12.85 8.36 -2.77
N THR A 68 12.31 9.08 -1.77
CA THR A 68 12.40 8.64 -0.37
C THR A 68 11.65 7.34 -0.09
N ILE A 69 10.86 6.85 -1.04
CA ILE A 69 10.07 5.63 -0.93
C ILE A 69 10.98 4.43 -1.21
N ASP A 70 11.73 4.05 -0.20
CA ASP A 70 12.54 2.85 -0.19
C ASP A 70 11.89 1.74 0.66
N GLY A 71 12.54 0.59 0.71
CA GLY A 71 12.08 -0.54 1.52
C GLY A 71 11.99 -0.24 3.01
N ASN A 72 12.84 0.64 3.53
CA ASN A 72 12.80 1.02 4.94
C ASN A 72 11.55 1.85 5.24
N THR A 73 11.18 2.75 4.33
CA THR A 73 9.97 3.56 4.44
C THR A 73 8.71 2.69 4.36
N ALA A 74 8.67 1.77 3.38
CA ALA A 74 7.57 0.80 3.28
C ALA A 74 7.50 -0.12 4.51
N GLY A 75 8.64 -0.60 5.00
CA GLY A 75 8.73 -1.44 6.19
C GLY A 75 8.20 -0.74 7.45
N ALA A 76 8.65 0.49 7.70
CA ALA A 76 8.19 1.28 8.83
C ALA A 76 6.69 1.60 8.78
N PHE A 77 6.15 1.82 7.58
CA PHE A 77 4.72 1.99 7.37
C PHE A 77 3.92 0.74 7.77
N PHE A 78 4.34 -0.44 7.30
CA PHE A 78 3.63 -1.69 7.58
C PHE A 78 3.86 -2.23 9.01
N TRP A 79 4.88 -1.76 9.72
CA TRP A 79 5.14 -2.15 11.12
C TRP A 79 4.05 -1.66 12.08
N ASN A 80 3.38 -0.55 11.77
CA ASN A 80 2.33 0.05 12.61
C ASN A 80 1.01 0.20 11.83
N PRO A 81 0.31 -0.92 11.52
CA PRO A 81 -0.86 -0.90 10.66
C PRO A 81 -2.02 -0.07 11.22
N VAL A 82 -2.16 0.03 12.55
CA VAL A 82 -3.17 0.85 13.22
C VAL A 82 -2.97 2.34 12.92
N ILE A 83 -1.75 2.84 13.12
CA ILE A 83 -1.40 4.24 12.85
C ILE A 83 -1.51 4.51 11.35
N ALA A 84 -0.95 3.63 10.51
CA ALA A 84 -1.04 3.72 9.07
C ALA A 84 -2.50 3.79 8.58
N SER A 85 -3.38 2.93 9.10
CA SER A 85 -4.82 2.92 8.81
C SER A 85 -5.48 4.25 9.15
N SER A 86 -5.21 4.78 10.35
CA SER A 86 -5.77 6.05 10.79
C SER A 86 -5.33 7.24 9.92
N ILE A 87 -4.09 7.22 9.42
CA ILE A 87 -3.53 8.29 8.60
C ILE A 87 -4.12 8.24 7.19
N ILE A 88 -4.10 7.07 6.56
CA ILE A 88 -4.44 6.94 5.13
C ILE A 88 -5.94 6.68 4.90
N GLY A 89 -6.69 6.30 5.93
CA GLY A 89 -8.13 6.01 5.85
C GLY A 89 -8.47 4.68 5.15
N ILE A 90 -7.54 3.74 5.14
CA ILE A 90 -7.74 2.38 4.61
C ILE A 90 -7.87 1.42 5.79
N ASP A 91 -8.74 0.42 5.67
CA ASP A 91 -8.94 -0.58 6.71
C ASP A 91 -7.63 -1.24 7.17
N GLU A 92 -7.43 -1.33 8.49
CA GLU A 92 -6.23 -1.88 9.11
C GLU A 92 -5.92 -3.30 8.65
N ILE A 93 -6.95 -4.14 8.47
CA ILE A 93 -6.77 -5.53 8.04
C ILE A 93 -6.12 -5.56 6.66
N LEU A 94 -6.45 -4.64 5.77
CA LEU A 94 -5.82 -4.58 4.45
C LEU A 94 -4.34 -4.17 4.55
N ILE A 95 -4.01 -3.22 5.43
CA ILE A 95 -2.63 -2.76 5.63
C ILE A 95 -1.78 -3.85 6.28
N ARG A 96 -2.35 -4.60 7.23
CA ARG A 96 -1.66 -5.67 7.96
C ARG A 96 -1.44 -6.90 7.09
N GLU A 97 -2.46 -7.33 6.35
CA GLU A 97 -2.45 -8.63 5.69
C GLU A 97 -1.94 -8.60 4.24
N LEU A 98 -2.12 -7.49 3.49
CA LEU A 98 -1.67 -7.40 2.09
C LEU A 98 -0.14 -7.50 1.90
N PRO A 99 0.72 -6.95 2.78
CA PRO A 99 2.17 -7.18 2.71
C PRO A 99 2.51 -8.65 2.89
N VAL A 100 1.80 -9.35 3.77
CA VAL A 100 1.98 -10.80 3.99
C VAL A 100 1.60 -11.61 2.75
N LEU A 101 0.64 -11.14 1.94
CA LEU A 101 0.31 -11.75 0.65
C LEU A 101 1.47 -11.65 -0.36
N THR A 102 2.39 -10.71 -0.17
CA THR A 102 3.60 -10.55 -0.98
C THR A 102 4.78 -11.38 -0.49
N THR A 103 4.69 -11.95 0.72
CA THR A 103 5.68 -12.85 1.35
C THR A 103 5.74 -14.23 0.69
N ILE A 104 5.45 -14.31 -0.61
CA ILE A 104 5.75 -15.46 -1.49
C ILE A 104 7.27 -15.73 -1.51
N THR A 105 8.08 -14.82 -0.97
CA THR A 105 9.54 -14.91 -0.91
C THR A 105 10.09 -15.62 0.33
N SER A 106 9.26 -16.24 1.16
CA SER A 106 9.77 -17.13 2.20
C SER A 106 10.52 -18.30 1.55
N VAL A 107 11.74 -18.59 2.02
CA VAL A 107 12.52 -19.78 1.60
C VAL A 107 11.89 -21.09 2.11
N HIS A 108 10.77 -21.00 2.83
CA HIS A 108 10.07 -22.12 3.42
C HIS A 108 8.83 -22.47 2.60
N LYS A 109 8.53 -23.77 2.53
CA LYS A 109 7.32 -24.26 1.89
C LYS A 109 6.11 -23.68 2.63
N ILE A 110 5.31 -22.89 1.95
CA ILE A 110 4.04 -22.37 2.44
C ILE A 110 2.96 -23.41 2.14
N ASP A 111 2.12 -23.71 3.12
CA ASP A 111 0.89 -24.49 2.92
C ASP A 111 -0.08 -23.67 2.06
N ALA A 112 -0.27 -24.11 0.82
CA ALA A 112 -1.08 -23.40 -0.16
C ALA A 112 -2.55 -23.28 0.26
N GLN A 113 -3.08 -24.26 0.99
CA GLN A 113 -4.47 -24.26 1.43
C GLN A 113 -4.68 -23.25 2.57
N LYS A 114 -3.85 -23.31 3.61
CA LYS A 114 -3.90 -22.34 4.72
C LYS A 114 -3.68 -20.92 4.24
N PHE A 115 -2.79 -20.75 3.27
CA PHE A 115 -2.55 -19.45 2.66
C PHE A 115 -3.78 -18.94 1.90
N LYS A 116 -4.44 -19.80 1.10
CA LYS A 116 -5.68 -19.44 0.40
C LYS A 116 -6.79 -19.04 1.37
N GLU A 117 -6.94 -19.76 2.48
CA GLU A 117 -7.89 -19.47 3.54
C GLU A 117 -7.59 -18.12 4.22
N PHE A 118 -6.32 -17.87 4.54
CA PHE A 118 -5.84 -16.60 5.07
C PHE A 118 -6.13 -15.41 4.13
N ARG A 119 -5.99 -15.60 2.81
CA ARG A 119 -6.26 -14.55 1.81
C ARG A 119 -7.73 -14.18 1.66
N LEU A 120 -8.65 -15.10 1.97
CA LEU A 120 -10.07 -14.94 1.61
C LEU A 120 -10.73 -13.75 2.32
N ALA A 121 -10.45 -13.55 3.61
CA ALA A 121 -11.07 -12.47 4.37
C ALA A 121 -10.62 -11.07 3.91
N PRO A 122 -9.30 -10.77 3.79
CA PRO A 122 -8.83 -9.49 3.25
C PRO A 122 -9.31 -9.21 1.83
N VAL A 123 -9.35 -10.21 0.95
CA VAL A 123 -9.83 -10.04 -0.43
C VAL A 123 -11.33 -9.70 -0.46
N LYS A 124 -12.14 -10.40 0.32
CA LYS A 124 -13.58 -10.09 0.42
C LYS A 124 -13.81 -8.69 0.97
N LEU A 125 -13.07 -8.30 1.99
CA LEU A 125 -13.12 -6.96 2.58
C LEU A 125 -12.72 -5.89 1.55
N TYR A 126 -11.65 -6.12 0.79
CA TYR A 126 -11.21 -5.23 -0.27
C TYR A 126 -12.30 -5.03 -1.33
N VAL A 127 -12.89 -6.12 -1.82
CA VAL A 127 -13.96 -6.06 -2.82
C VAL A 127 -15.20 -5.35 -2.27
N ALA A 128 -15.53 -5.53 -0.99
CA ALA A 128 -16.66 -4.85 -0.36
C ALA A 128 -16.45 -3.34 -0.22
N LEU A 129 -15.26 -2.91 0.23
CA LEU A 129 -15.00 -1.50 0.59
C LEU A 129 -14.41 -0.68 -0.57
N TYR A 130 -13.62 -1.31 -1.44
CA TYR A 130 -12.74 -0.63 -2.40
C TYR A 130 -12.89 -1.14 -3.84
N ARG A 131 -14.04 -1.74 -4.21
CA ARG A 131 -14.32 -2.26 -5.58
C ARG A 131 -14.01 -1.26 -6.72
N TRP A 132 -14.11 0.03 -6.43
CA TRP A 132 -13.86 1.11 -7.38
C TRP A 132 -12.37 1.28 -7.73
N TYR A 133 -11.47 0.66 -6.96
CA TYR A 133 -10.03 0.64 -7.19
C TYR A 133 -9.56 -0.78 -7.53
N TYR A 134 -8.86 -0.96 -8.65
CA TYR A 134 -8.41 -2.29 -9.07
C TYR A 134 -7.12 -2.70 -8.34
N LEU A 135 -7.08 -3.95 -7.86
CA LEU A 135 -5.86 -4.56 -7.34
C LEU A 135 -4.83 -4.70 -8.46
N PRO A 136 -3.60 -4.16 -8.33
CA PRO A 136 -2.57 -4.32 -9.35
C PRO A 136 -2.29 -5.79 -9.67
N ARG A 137 -1.79 -6.08 -10.87
CA ARG A 137 -1.51 -7.46 -11.34
C ARG A 137 -0.51 -8.23 -10.47
N SER A 138 0.31 -7.52 -9.68
CA SER A 138 1.20 -8.13 -8.67
C SER A 138 0.47 -8.67 -7.44
N LEU A 139 -0.78 -8.24 -7.20
CA LEU A 139 -1.65 -8.69 -6.12
C LEU A 139 -2.80 -9.59 -6.61
N HIS A 140 -2.94 -9.77 -7.92
CA HIS A 140 -4.02 -10.49 -8.60
C HIS A 140 -3.58 -11.89 -9.04
#